data_AF-A0A218P8A1-F1
#
_entry.id   AF-A0A218P8A1-F1
#
_cell.length_a   1.000
_cell.length_b   1.000
_cell.length_c   1.000
_cell.angle_alpha   90.00
_cell.angle_beta   90.00
_cell.angle_gamma   90.00
#
_symmetry.space_group_name_H-M   'P 1'
#
loop_
_entity.id
_entity.type
_entity.pdbx_description
1 polymer ?
#
loop_
_entity_poly.entity_id
_entity_poly.type
_entity_poly.pdbx_seq_one_letter_code
_entity_poly.pdbx_strand_id
1 'polypeptide(L)'
;MIEEFRKHYGENLLGIALLGETWLVVLKEGDKVELLADAAETWEGLDVIAVPVSSIHNIHPEVFGDFQVLYDPEGIVSRSLERIMELRGAYPTLWNLKLIEVTEVKR
;
A
#
# COMPACT_ATOMS: atom_id res chain seq x y z
N MET A 1 3.05 -18.58 3.63
CA MET A 1 2.79 -17.15 3.33
C MET A 1 2.52 -16.26 4.54
N ILE A 2 1.31 -16.17 5.12
CA ILE A 2 1.04 -15.23 6.24
C ILE A 2 2.03 -15.41 7.41
N GLU A 3 2.25 -16.66 7.83
CA GLU A 3 3.20 -16.98 8.89
C GLU A 3 4.66 -16.68 8.53
N GLU A 4 5.03 -16.66 7.24
CA GLU A 4 6.37 -16.27 6.80
C GLU A 4 6.55 -14.76 6.88
N PHE A 5 5.57 -13.97 6.43
CA PHE A 5 5.58 -12.52 6.60
C PHE A 5 5.65 -12.12 8.08
N ARG A 6 4.92 -12.83 8.95
CA ARG A 6 4.99 -12.62 10.41
C ARG A 6 6.37 -12.94 10.98
N LYS A 7 7.04 -13.98 10.48
CA LYS A 7 8.41 -14.32 10.92
C LYS A 7 9.44 -13.32 10.44
N HIS A 8 9.32 -12.82 9.20
CA HIS A 8 10.27 -11.88 8.61
C HIS A 8 10.12 -10.45 9.16
N TYR A 9 8.89 -9.92 9.17
CA TYR A 9 8.62 -8.53 9.58
C TYR A 9 8.31 -8.39 11.08
N GLY A 10 7.99 -9.48 11.77
CA GLY A 10 7.82 -9.50 13.23
C GLY A 10 6.78 -8.51 13.74
N GLU A 11 7.14 -7.77 14.79
CA GLU A 11 6.29 -6.76 15.42
C GLU A 11 6.04 -5.53 14.54
N ASN A 12 6.81 -5.36 13.47
CA ASN A 12 6.61 -4.28 12.51
C ASN A 12 5.41 -4.56 11.58
N LEU A 13 4.92 -5.80 11.49
CA LEU A 13 3.81 -6.16 10.62
C LEU A 13 2.47 -5.68 11.19
N LEU A 14 1.79 -4.79 10.46
CA LEU A 14 0.45 -4.31 10.81
C LEU A 14 -0.66 -5.03 10.05
N GLY A 15 -0.40 -5.45 8.82
CA GLY A 15 -1.41 -6.17 8.06
C GLY A 15 -0.94 -6.69 6.72
N ILE A 16 -1.74 -7.59 6.16
CA ILE A 16 -1.52 -8.25 4.88
C ILE A 16 -2.84 -8.26 4.13
N ALA A 17 -2.80 -7.82 2.88
CA ALA A 17 -3.90 -7.95 1.95
C ALA A 17 -3.41 -8.54 0.62
N LEU A 18 -4.32 -9.19 -0.09
CA LEU A 18 -4.13 -9.59 -1.46
C LEU A 18 -4.83 -8.58 -2.37
N LEU A 19 -4.09 -8.05 -3.33
CA LEU A 19 -4.46 -7.04 -4.30
C LEU A 19 -4.47 -7.72 -5.68
N GLY A 20 -5.57 -8.40 -6.03
CA GLY A 20 -5.57 -9.35 -7.15
C GLY A 20 -4.59 -10.51 -6.92
N GLU A 21 -3.43 -10.47 -7.58
CA GLU A 21 -2.35 -11.46 -7.42
C GLU A 21 -1.17 -10.94 -6.56
N THR A 22 -1.16 -9.63 -6.27
CA THR A 22 -0.08 -8.96 -5.55
C THR A 22 -0.32 -9.01 -4.04
N TRP A 23 0.71 -9.34 -3.27
CA TRP A 23 0.66 -9.30 -1.81
C TRP A 23 1.04 -7.90 -1.31
N LEU A 24 0.09 -7.22 -0.70
CA LEU A 24 0.35 -5.99 0.04
C LEU A 24 0.70 -6.33 1.49
N VAL A 25 1.90 -5.96 1.90
CA VAL A 25 2.37 -6.06 3.28
C VAL A 25 2.49 -4.65 3.86
N VAL A 26 1.74 -4.38 4.93
CA VAL A 26 1.70 -3.07 5.56
C VAL A 26 2.45 -3.14 6.88
N LEU A 27 3.45 -2.29 7.01
CA LEU A 27 4.34 -2.23 8.16
C LEU A 27 4.11 -0.94 8.97
N LYS A 28 4.48 -0.96 10.26
CA LYS A 28 4.34 0.21 11.14
C LYS A 28 5.26 1.34 10.70
N GLU A 29 6.50 1.00 10.34
CA GLU A 29 7.50 1.95 9.90
C GLU A 29 8.49 1.32 8.90
N GLY A 30 9.30 2.17 8.26
CA GLY A 30 10.34 1.79 7.32
C GLY A 30 10.45 2.76 6.15
N ASP A 31 11.64 2.83 5.56
CA ASP A 31 11.83 3.57 4.32
C ASP A 31 11.20 2.80 3.15
N LYS A 32 10.44 3.50 2.32
CA LYS A 32 9.69 2.88 1.22
C LYS A 32 10.62 2.19 0.21
N VAL A 33 11.79 2.78 -0.08
CA VAL A 33 12.72 2.22 -1.08
C VAL A 33 13.37 0.97 -0.51
N GLU A 34 13.81 1.01 0.75
CA GLU A 34 14.40 -0.15 1.42
C GLU A 34 13.41 -1.32 1.53
N LEU A 35 12.15 -1.04 1.89
CA LEU A 35 11.12 -2.06 2.01
C LEU A 35 10.77 -2.72 0.67
N LEU A 36 10.72 -1.94 -0.42
CA LEU A 36 10.50 -2.50 -1.75
C LEU A 36 11.69 -3.35 -2.22
N ALA A 37 12.92 -2.92 -1.91
CA ALA A 37 14.12 -3.70 -2.21
C ALA A 37 14.16 -5.01 -1.42
N ASP A 38 13.93 -4.96 -0.10
CA ASP A 38 13.82 -6.14 0.76
C ASP A 38 12.75 -7.12 0.25
N ALA A 39 11.59 -6.60 -0.14
CA ALA A 39 10.51 -7.44 -0.66
C ALA A 39 10.88 -8.13 -1.97
N ALA A 40 11.54 -7.42 -2.89
CA ALA A 40 11.98 -7.96 -4.18
C ALA A 40 13.08 -9.02 -4.04
N GLU A 41 14.00 -8.85 -3.09
CA GLU A 41 15.09 -9.80 -2.83
C GLU A 41 14.61 -11.03 -2.04
N THR A 42 13.76 -10.82 -1.04
CA THR A 42 13.34 -11.89 -0.10
C THR A 42 12.27 -12.80 -0.70
N TRP A 43 11.34 -12.25 -1.47
CA TRP A 43 10.16 -12.97 -1.97
C TRP A 43 10.22 -13.21 -3.47
N GLU A 44 11.40 -13.57 -3.98
CA GLU A 44 11.62 -13.82 -5.41
C GLU A 44 10.58 -14.79 -5.99
N GLY A 45 9.94 -14.41 -7.09
CA GLY A 45 8.88 -15.18 -7.74
C GLY A 45 7.46 -14.90 -7.21
N LEU A 46 7.31 -14.06 -6.19
CA LEU A 46 6.04 -13.51 -5.73
C LEU A 46 6.01 -12.01 -5.97
N ASP A 47 4.85 -11.48 -6.36
CA ASP A 47 4.65 -10.05 -6.42
C ASP A 47 4.28 -9.53 -5.02
N VAL A 48 5.25 -8.95 -4.33
CA VAL A 48 5.10 -8.45 -2.96
C VAL A 48 5.42 -6.96 -2.91
N ILE A 49 4.49 -6.18 -2.39
CA ILE A 49 4.64 -4.76 -2.12
C ILE A 49 4.63 -4.56 -0.62
N ALA A 50 5.81 -4.29 -0.03
CA ALA A 50 5.94 -3.89 1.36
C ALA A 50 5.96 -2.35 1.47
N VAL A 51 5.10 -1.79 2.30
CA VAL A 51 5.01 -0.34 2.52
C VAL A 51 4.80 0.00 4.00
N PRO A 52 5.30 1.16 4.46
CA PRO A 52 4.89 1.67 5.76
C PRO A 52 3.43 2.14 5.69
N VAL A 53 2.72 2.09 6.82
CA VAL A 53 1.32 2.50 6.94
C VAL A 53 1.08 3.94 6.48
N SER A 54 2.07 4.81 6.68
CA SER A 54 2.03 6.20 6.20
C SER A 54 1.89 6.34 4.68
N SER A 55 2.27 5.29 3.93
CA SER A 55 2.24 5.25 2.47
C SER A 55 1.10 4.43 1.88
N ILE A 56 0.27 3.77 2.70
CA ILE A 56 -0.83 2.92 2.21
C ILE A 56 -1.83 3.70 1.34
N HIS A 57 -2.04 4.98 1.64
CA HIS A 57 -2.95 5.85 0.90
C HIS A 57 -2.46 6.23 -0.51
N ASN A 58 -1.18 5.96 -0.83
CA ASN A 58 -0.61 6.21 -2.14
C ASN A 58 -0.84 5.06 -3.11
N ILE A 59 -1.40 3.93 -2.66
CA ILE A 59 -1.72 2.82 -3.54
C ILE A 59 -2.95 3.22 -4.35
N HIS A 60 -2.78 3.27 -5.67
CA HIS A 60 -3.81 3.77 -6.56
C HIS A 60 -4.90 2.70 -6.75
N PRO A 61 -6.20 3.00 -6.52
CA PRO A 61 -7.27 1.99 -6.55
C PRO A 61 -7.38 1.26 -7.90
N GLU A 62 -7.09 1.95 -9.01
CA GLU A 62 -7.05 1.35 -10.35
C GLU A 62 -5.97 0.27 -10.52
N VAL A 63 -4.93 0.27 -9.68
CA VAL A 63 -3.80 -0.68 -9.81
C VAL A 63 -4.18 -2.06 -9.29
N PHE A 64 -5.10 -2.16 -8.33
CA PHE A 64 -5.37 -3.43 -7.65
C PHE A 64 -6.81 -3.91 -7.70
N GLY A 65 -7.78 -3.07 -8.09
CA GLY A 65 -9.16 -3.53 -8.29
C GLY A 65 -9.79 -4.10 -7.01
N ASP A 66 -10.05 -5.41 -6.99
CA ASP A 66 -10.61 -6.10 -5.83
C ASP A 66 -9.50 -6.51 -4.86
N PHE A 67 -9.77 -6.40 -3.55
CA PHE A 67 -8.81 -6.77 -2.51
C PHE A 67 -9.41 -7.75 -1.50
N GLN A 68 -8.55 -8.56 -0.90
CA GLN A 68 -8.88 -9.43 0.21
C GLN A 68 -7.91 -9.18 1.36
N VAL A 69 -8.42 -8.71 2.51
CA VAL A 69 -7.60 -8.58 3.73
C VAL A 69 -7.45 -9.96 4.36
N LEU A 70 -6.20 -10.36 4.60
CA LEU A 70 -5.84 -11.68 5.12
C LEU A 70 -5.38 -11.62 6.58
N TYR A 71 -4.77 -10.51 6.98
CA TYR A 71 -4.31 -10.25 8.34
C TYR A 71 -4.42 -8.75 8.63
N ASP A 72 -5.17 -8.37 9.67
CA ASP A 72 -5.35 -6.96 10.06
C ASP A 72 -5.90 -6.85 11.49
N PRO A 73 -5.09 -7.16 12.51
CA PRO A 73 -5.55 -7.24 13.90
C PRO A 73 -6.15 -5.92 14.43
N GLU A 74 -5.73 -4.77 13.89
CA GLU A 74 -6.18 -3.43 14.32
C GLU A 74 -7.21 -2.79 13.37
N GLY A 75 -7.57 -3.49 12.29
CA GLY A 75 -8.51 -2.97 11.27
C GLY A 75 -7.95 -1.82 10.44
N ILE A 76 -6.64 -1.54 10.48
CA ILE A 76 -6.03 -0.39 9.81
C ILE A 76 -6.02 -0.59 8.30
N VAL A 77 -5.66 -1.79 7.85
CA VAL A 77 -5.57 -2.10 6.42
C VAL A 77 -6.95 -2.11 5.80
N SER A 78 -7.92 -2.75 6.43
CA SER A 78 -9.31 -2.83 5.99
C SER A 78 -9.90 -1.44 5.82
N ARG A 79 -9.84 -0.59 6.86
CA ARG A 79 -10.36 0.80 6.79
C ARG A 79 -9.67 1.62 5.71
N SER A 80 -8.37 1.45 5.53
CA SER A 80 -7.59 2.21 4.56
C SER A 80 -7.93 1.80 3.13
N LEU A 81 -7.99 0.50 2.84
CA LEU A 81 -8.32 -0.03 1.52
C LEU A 81 -9.78 0.23 1.15
N GLU A 82 -10.72 0.09 2.08
CA GLU A 82 -12.12 0.47 1.88
C GLU A 82 -12.23 1.95 1.48
N ARG A 83 -11.56 2.84 2.21
CA ARG A 83 -11.54 4.28 1.88
C ARG A 83 -10.89 4.57 0.53
N ILE A 84 -9.84 3.84 0.15
CA ILE A 84 -9.22 3.99 -1.17
C ILE A 84 -10.20 3.53 -2.27
N MET A 85 -10.96 2.46 -2.03
CA MET A 85 -11.96 1.95 -2.96
C MET A 85 -13.18 2.86 -3.11
N GLU A 86 -13.61 3.55 -2.06
CA GLU A 86 -14.62 4.61 -2.16
C GLU A 86 -14.19 5.74 -3.10
N LEU A 87 -12.88 5.93 -3.27
CA LEU A 87 -12.31 6.93 -4.17
C LEU A 87 -12.06 6.38 -5.59
N ARG A 88 -12.34 5.10 -5.86
CA ARG A 88 -12.27 4.50 -7.21
C ARG A 88 -13.24 5.24 -8.14
N GLY A 89 -12.74 5.72 -9.29
CA GLY A 89 -13.49 6.61 -10.19
C GLY A 89 -13.53 8.09 -9.79
N ALA A 90 -13.16 8.46 -8.56
CA ALA A 90 -12.90 9.84 -8.13
C ALA A 90 -11.40 10.21 -8.11
N TYR A 91 -10.54 9.19 -8.18
CA TYR A 91 -9.08 9.26 -8.36
C TYR A 91 -8.72 9.54 -9.82
N PRO A 92 -9.18 10.66 -10.42
CA PRO A 92 -8.27 11.78 -10.65
C PRO A 92 -9.00 13.13 -10.77
N THR A 93 -9.07 13.96 -9.72
CA THR A 93 -9.30 15.42 -9.86
C THR A 93 -8.83 16.21 -8.64
N LEU A 94 -9.18 15.82 -7.41
CA LEU A 94 -8.92 16.66 -6.24
C LEU A 94 -7.50 16.54 -5.64
N TRP A 95 -6.91 15.33 -5.62
CA TRP A 95 -5.59 15.14 -5.02
C TRP A 95 -4.46 15.71 -5.91
N ASN A 96 -4.60 15.57 -7.24
CA ASN A 96 -3.70 16.21 -8.21
C ASN A 96 -3.78 17.74 -8.15
N LEU A 97 -4.96 18.33 -7.91
CA LEU A 97 -5.10 19.78 -7.77
C LEU A 97 -4.42 20.34 -6.52
N LYS A 98 -4.27 19.55 -5.44
CA LYS A 98 -3.53 19.97 -4.25
C LYS A 98 -2.01 19.90 -4.40
N LEU A 99 -1.50 19.07 -5.32
CA LEU A 99 -0.07 18.90 -5.57
C LEU A 99 0.46 19.83 -6.68
N ILE A 100 -0.41 20.38 -7.51
CA ILE A 100 -0.06 21.42 -8.47
C ILE A 100 -0.23 22.77 -7.77
N GLU A 101 0.75 23.17 -6.96
CA GLU A 101 1.00 24.60 -6.78
C GLU A 101 1.41 25.14 -8.16
N VAL A 102 0.46 25.67 -8.92
CA VAL A 102 0.78 26.47 -10.12
C VAL A 102 1.38 27.78 -9.62
N THR A 103 2.69 27.78 -9.35
CA THR A 103 3.36 28.94 -8.75
C THR A 103 3.62 30.06 -9.76
N GLU A 104 3.58 29.83 -11.08
CA GLU A 104 3.52 30.90 -12.10
C GLU A 104 3.43 30.31 -13.51
N VAL A 105 2.48 30.78 -14.33
CA VAL A 105 2.54 30.61 -15.79
C VAL A 105 3.04 31.93 -16.36
N LYS A 106 4.33 32.01 -16.69
CA LYS A 106 4.86 33.16 -17.44
C LYS A 106 4.41 33.07 -18.89
N ARG A 107 3.72 34.12 -19.34
CA ARG A 107 3.31 34.35 -20.73
C ARG A 107 4.47 34.80 -21.59
#